data_AF-A0A957BFC0-F1
#
_entry.id   AF-A0A957BFC0-F1
#
_cell.length_a   1.000
_cell.length_b   1.000
_cell.length_c   1.000
_cell.angle_alpha   90.00
_cell.angle_beta   90.00
_cell.angle_gamma   90.00
#
_symmetry.space_group_name_H-M   'P 1'
#
loop_
_entity.id
_entity.type
_entity.pdbx_description
1 polymer ?
#
loop_
_entity_poly.entity_id
_entity_poly.type
_entity_poly.pdbx_seq_one_letter_code
_entity_poly.pdbx_strand_id
1 'polypeptide(L)' 'YTIIEISMFEGRSVASKKTLFRLLFERLHEQLHISPQDVEITITETPRHNWGIRGLPGDELQLNYKVDID' A
#
# COMPACT_ATOMS: atom_id res chain seq x y z
N TYR A 1 -15.77 13.44 -2.16
CA TYR A 1 -15.31 12.61 -1.04
C TYR A 1 -15.00 11.20 -1.55
N THR A 2 -13.78 10.73 -1.29
CA THR A 2 -13.20 9.49 -1.82
C THR A 2 -12.46 8.75 -0.71
N ILE A 3 -12.68 7.44 -0.60
CA ILE A 3 -11.94 6.57 0.34
C ILE A 3 -11.04 5.65 -0.47
N ILE A 4 -9.78 5.49 -0.02
CA ILE A 4 -8.81 4.56 -0.59
C ILE A 4 -8.38 3.60 0.51
N GLU A 5 -8.69 2.32 0.33
CA GLU A 5 -8.26 1.25 1.23
C GLU A 5 -7.15 0.44 0.57
N ILE A 6 -6.01 0.34 1.24
CA ILE A 6 -4.83 -0.37 0.73
C ILE A 6 -4.61 -1.60 1.60
N SER A 7 -4.85 -2.78 1.03
CA SER A 7 -4.48 -4.05 1.65
C SER A 7 -3.12 -4.50 1.13
N MET A 8 -2.17 -4.76 2.03
CA MET A 8 -0.82 -5.14 1.65
C MET A 8 -0.13 -6.04 2.69
N PHE A 9 0.94 -6.71 2.26
CA PHE A 9 1.84 -7.39 3.19
C PHE A 9 2.47 -6.40 4.18
N GLU A 10 2.64 -6.85 5.42
CA GLU A 10 3.49 -6.16 6.39
C GLU A 10 4.97 -6.12 5.97
N GLY A 11 5.76 -5.27 6.65
CA GLY A 11 7.21 -5.18 6.45
C GLY A 11 7.68 -3.89 5.79
N ARG A 12 6.79 -2.96 5.44
CA ARG A 12 7.20 -1.61 4.98
C ARG A 12 7.48 -0.68 6.16
N SER A 13 8.54 0.13 6.01
CA SER A 13 8.88 1.15 7.00
C SER A 13 7.76 2.20 7.15
N VAL A 14 7.67 2.81 8.33
CA VAL A 14 6.75 3.94 8.59
C VAL A 14 7.02 5.10 7.62
N ALA A 15 8.28 5.35 7.29
CA ALA A 15 8.66 6.41 6.35
C ALA A 15 8.09 6.15 4.95
N SER A 16 8.20 4.92 4.44
CA SER A 16 7.65 4.52 3.13
C SER A 16 6.13 4.71 3.07
N LYS A 17 5.39 4.32 4.12
CA LYS A 17 3.93 4.49 4.20
C LYS A 17 3.54 5.98 4.20
N LYS A 18 4.25 6.82 4.95
CA LYS A 18 4.02 8.29 4.93
C LYS A 18 4.32 8.91 3.57
N THR A 19 5.36 8.43 2.87
CA THR A 19 5.67 8.88 1.50
C THR A 19 4.56 8.50 0.53
N LEU A 20 4.01 7.29 0.63
CA LEU A 20 2.87 6.86 -0.18
C LEU A 20 1.66 7.81 -0.01
N PHE A 21 1.28 8.14 1.22
CA PHE A 21 0.16 9.06 1.47
C PHE A 21 0.38 10.43 0.84
N ARG A 22 1.57 11.03 1.02
CA ARG A 22 1.88 12.34 0.42
C ARG A 22 1.76 12.31 -1.10
N LEU A 23 2.34 11.30 -1.73
CA LEU A 23 2.30 11.14 -3.19
C LEU A 23 0.88 10.90 -3.71
N LEU A 24 0.04 10.16 -2.97
CA LEU A 24 -1.36 9.95 -3.34
C LEU A 24 -2.15 11.27 -3.28
N PHE A 25 -2.05 12.02 -2.18
CA PHE A 25 -2.72 13.33 -2.10
C PHE A 25 -2.24 14.30 -3.19
N GLU A 26 -0.92 14.39 -3.41
CA GLU A 26 -0.31 15.23 -4.44
C GLU A 26 -0.85 14.88 -5.83
N ARG A 27 -0.79 13.60 -6.23
CA ARG A 27 -1.20 13.20 -7.58
C ARG A 27 -2.71 13.23 -7.81
N LEU A 28 -3.51 12.91 -6.80
CA LEU A 28 -4.97 13.05 -6.90
C LEU A 28 -5.36 14.53 -7.09
N HIS A 29 -4.66 15.43 -6.41
CA HIS A 29 -4.86 16.86 -6.59
C HIS A 29 -4.42 17.34 -7.97
N GLU A 30 -3.17 17.04 -8.37
CA GLU A 30 -2.60 17.53 -9.63
C GLU A 30 -3.29 16.97 -10.87
N GLN A 31 -3.65 15.69 -10.87
CA GLN A 31 -4.13 15.02 -12.08
C GLN A 31 -5.65 14.99 -12.18
N LEU A 32 -6.34 14.92 -11.04
CA LEU A 32 -7.80 14.73 -10.99
C LEU A 32 -8.52 15.91 -10.34
N HIS A 33 -7.80 16.94 -9.86
CA HIS A 33 -8.36 18.11 -9.17
C HIS A 33 -9.17 17.74 -7.91
N ILE A 34 -8.86 16.61 -7.28
CA ILE A 34 -9.49 16.20 -6.02
C ILE A 34 -8.74 16.85 -4.86
N SER A 35 -9.46 17.60 -4.01
CA SER A 35 -8.86 18.21 -2.82
C SER A 35 -8.35 17.13 -1.85
N PRO A 36 -7.18 17.29 -1.22
CA PRO A 36 -6.74 16.39 -0.16
C PRO A 36 -7.71 16.28 1.02
N GLN A 37 -8.52 17.32 1.28
CA GLN A 37 -9.55 17.29 2.33
C GLN A 37 -10.73 16.39 1.99
N ASP A 38 -10.89 16.03 0.70
CA ASP A 38 -11.94 15.14 0.23
C ASP A 38 -11.48 13.67 0.12
N VAL A 39 -10.28 13.34 0.62
CA VAL A 39 -9.69 12.00 0.49
C VAL A 39 -9.32 11.43 1.86
N GLU A 40 -9.72 10.19 2.11
CA GLU A 40 -9.27 9.39 3.26
C GLU A 40 -8.53 8.15 2.78
N ILE A 41 -7.41 7.80 3.42
CA ILE A 41 -6.57 6.67 3.03
C ILE A 41 -6.26 5.82 4.25
N THR A 42 -6.54 4.53 4.18
CA THR A 42 -6.18 3.55 5.22
C THR A 42 -5.28 2.46 4.63
N ILE A 43 -4.34 1.97 5.44
CA ILE A 43 -3.52 0.79 5.11
C ILE A 43 -3.87 -0.31 6.12
N THR A 44 -4.24 -1.48 5.61
CA THR A 44 -4.34 -2.70 6.40
C THR A 44 -3.17 -3.61 6.02
N GLU A 45 -2.26 -3.77 6.98
CA GLU A 45 -1.12 -4.69 6.86
C GLU A 45 -1.50 -6.07 7.40
N THR A 46 -0.99 -7.09 6.74
CA THR A 46 -1.26 -8.49 7.09
C THR A 46 0.00 -9.32 6.87
N PRO A 47 0.29 -10.30 7.74
CA PRO A 47 1.39 -11.22 7.54
C PRO A 47 1.30 -11.94 6.18
N ARG A 48 2.45 -12.21 5.56
CA ARG A 48 2.51 -12.87 4.24
C ARG A 48 1.80 -14.23 4.21
N HIS A 49 1.93 -15.03 5.28
CA HIS A 49 1.26 -16.33 5.41
C HIS A 49 -0.26 -16.25 5.55
N ASN A 50 -0.82 -15.06 5.81
CA ASN A 50 -2.28 -14.85 5.87
C ASN A 50 -2.89 -14.51 4.51
N TRP A 51 -2.12 -14.53 3.42
CA TRP A 51 -2.60 -14.31 2.07
C TRP A 51 -2.55 -15.58 1.23
N GLY A 52 -3.66 -15.90 0.58
CA GLY A 52 -3.69 -16.84 -0.54
C GLY A 52 -3.60 -16.06 -1.86
N ILE A 53 -2.50 -16.19 -2.59
CA ILE A 53 -2.27 -15.47 -3.84
C ILE A 53 -1.56 -16.37 -4.85
N ARG A 54 -2.07 -16.41 -6.09
CA ARG A 54 -1.59 -17.29 -7.16
C ARG A 54 -1.56 -18.78 -6.74
N GLY A 55 -2.50 -19.20 -5.88
CA GLY A 55 -2.63 -20.59 -5.42
C GLY A 55 -1.67 -21.00 -4.30
N LEU A 56 -0.90 -20.06 -3.74
CA LEU A 56 0.05 -20.32 -2.66
C LEU A 56 -0.17 -19.35 -1.49
N PRO A 57 0.21 -19.72 -0.25
CA PRO A 57 0.48 -18.77 0.81
C PRO A 57 1.49 -17.70 0.37
N GLY A 58 1.27 -16.45 0.78
CA GLY A 58 2.06 -15.31 0.31
C GLY A 58 3.54 -15.35 0.69
N ASP A 59 3.90 -16.10 1.73
CA ASP A 59 5.27 -16.38 2.16
C ASP A 59 5.93 -17.54 1.40
N GLU A 60 5.14 -18.38 0.71
CA GLU A 60 5.62 -19.42 -0.20
C GLU A 60 5.80 -18.89 -1.64
N LEU A 61 5.37 -17.66 -1.92
CA LEU A 61 5.59 -17.03 -3.22
C LEU A 61 7.08 -16.78 -3.46
N GLN A 62 7.61 -17.38 -4.53
CA GLN A 62 8.87 -16.95 -5.12
C GLN A 62 8.67 -15.63 -5.87
N LEU A 63 9.15 -14.55 -5.28
CA LEU A 63 9.14 -13.23 -5.90
C LEU A 63 10.44 -13.02 -6.69
N ASN A 64 10.31 -12.51 -7.90
CA ASN A 64 11.46 -12.20 -8.77
C ASN A 64 12.22 -10.92 -8.32
N TYR A 65 11.91 -10.38 -7.15
CA TYR A 65 12.51 -9.18 -6.59
C TYR A 65 12.59 -9.29 -5.06
N LYS A 66 13.60 -8.66 -4.45
CA LYS A 66 13.73 -8.61 -3.00
C LYS A 66 12.63 -7.75 -2.39
N VAL A 67 11.93 -8.29 -1.41
CA VAL A 67 10.91 -7.56 -0.64
C VAL A 67 11.56 -6.80 0.51
N ASP A 68 12.62 -7.35 1.10
CA ASP A 68 13.34 -6.75 2.21
C ASP A 68 14.38 -5.75 1.69
N ILE A 69 14.23 -4.51 2.16
CA ILE A 69 15.18 -3.42 1.98
C ILE A 69 15.73 -3.18 3.39
N ASP A 70 16.75 -3.93 3.78
CA ASP A 70 17.62 -3.52 4.88
C ASP A 70 18.42 -2.27 4.46
#